data_AF-A0A959L456-F1
#
_entry.id   AF-A0A959L456-F1
#
_cell.length_a   1.000
_cell.length_b   1.000
_cell.length_c   1.000
_cell.angle_alpha   90.00
_cell.angle_beta   90.00
_cell.angle_gamma   90.00
#
_symmetry.space_group_name_H-M   'P 1'
#
loop_
_entity.id
_entity.type
_entity.pdbx_description
1 polymer ?
#
loop_
_entity_poly.entity_id
_entity_poly.type
_entity_poly.pdbx_seq_one_letter_code
_entity_poly.pdbx_strand_id
1 'polypeptide(L)'
;MKIFPYLVLIRPANVLTAISDVIAGLAIAGILQTFAIPDPLPGAVWLILSTIGLYAGGIVFNDVFDVDLDRVERPERILPSGLISIRGASIFGASLLLWGILTAF
;
A
#
# COMPACT_ATOMS: atom_id res chain seq x y z
N MET A 1 13.53 -2.09 16.05
CA MET A 1 12.73 -2.75 15.00
C MET A 1 13.57 -2.90 13.75
N LYS A 2 13.57 -4.07 13.10
CA LYS A 2 14.17 -4.22 11.77
C LYS A 2 13.16 -3.64 10.78
N ILE A 3 13.48 -2.51 10.13
CA ILE A 3 12.57 -1.81 9.20
C ILE A 3 12.48 -2.53 7.85
N PHE A 4 13.60 -3.11 7.42
CA PHE A 4 13.74 -3.75 6.11
C PHE A 4 12.69 -4.84 5.81
N PRO A 5 12.39 -5.78 6.74
CA PRO A 5 11.32 -6.77 6.51
C PRO A 5 9.94 -6.17 6.23
N TYR A 6 9.59 -5.06 6.90
CA TYR A 6 8.31 -4.39 6.66
C TYR A 6 8.25 -3.72 5.28
N LEU A 7 9.38 -3.17 4.80
CA LEU A 7 9.47 -2.61 3.45
C LEU A 7 9.35 -3.68 2.37
N VAL A 8 9.94 -4.87 2.58
CA VAL A 8 9.80 -5.96 1.61
C VAL A 8 8.35 -6.47 1.59
N LEU A 9 7.68 -6.53 2.75
CA LEU A 9 6.30 -6.99 2.87
C LEU A 9 5.30 -6.17 2.05
N ILE A 10 5.46 -4.84 2.00
CA ILE A 10 4.57 -3.96 1.23
C ILE A 10 4.80 -4.03 -0.29
N ARG A 11 5.85 -4.71 -0.75
CA ARG A 11 6.23 -4.85 -2.17
C ARG A 11 6.25 -3.47 -2.88
N PRO A 12 7.26 -2.62 -2.62
CA PRO A 12 7.25 -1.20 -3.00
C PRO A 12 7.15 -0.99 -4.52
N ALA A 13 7.65 -1.92 -5.33
CA ALA A 13 7.46 -1.89 -6.77
C ALA A 13 5.97 -1.91 -7.18
N ASN A 14 5.15 -2.74 -6.51
CA ASN A 14 3.71 -2.81 -6.79
C ASN A 14 2.98 -1.54 -6.33
N VAL A 15 3.42 -0.95 -5.22
CA VAL A 15 2.89 0.34 -4.74
C VAL A 15 3.14 1.45 -5.78
N LEU A 16 4.31 1.47 -6.40
CA LEU A 16 4.64 2.44 -7.45
C LEU A 16 3.74 2.30 -8.69
N THR A 17 3.37 1.06 -9.04
CA THR A 17 2.38 0.80 -10.10
C THR A 17 1.03 1.39 -9.75
N ALA A 18 0.54 1.18 -8.52
CA ALA A 18 -0.73 1.74 -8.07
C ALA A 18 -0.75 3.28 -8.11
N ILE A 19 0.38 3.95 -7.79
CA ILE A 19 0.51 5.40 -7.93
C ILE A 19 0.40 5.82 -9.40
N SER A 20 1.03 5.06 -10.31
CA SER A 20 1.00 5.34 -11.75
C SER A 20 -0.41 5.21 -12.32
N ASP A 21 -1.20 4.24 -11.84
CA ASP A 21 -2.61 4.05 -12.21
C ASP A 21 -3.47 5.26 -11.81
N VAL A 22 -3.22 5.83 -10.61
CA VAL A 22 -3.89 7.07 -10.17
C VAL A 22 -3.55 8.23 -11.11
N ILE A 23 -2.27 8.42 -11.44
CA ILE A 23 -1.84 9.50 -12.35
C ILE A 23 -2.48 9.34 -13.74
N ALA A 24 -2.52 8.11 -14.26
CA ALA A 24 -3.19 7.80 -15.51
C ALA A 24 -4.69 8.12 -15.43
N GLY A 25 -5.36 7.76 -14.34
CA GLY A 25 -6.76 8.10 -14.08
C GLY A 25 -7.01 9.61 -14.07
N LEU A 26 -6.15 10.38 -13.39
CA LEU A 26 -6.23 11.85 -13.39
C LEU A 26 -6.05 12.44 -14.80
N ALA A 27 -5.15 11.87 -15.61
CA ALA A 27 -4.93 12.29 -16.99
C ALA A 27 -6.16 12.03 -17.87
N ILE A 28 -6.73 10.83 -17.78
CA ILE A 28 -7.94 10.42 -18.53
C ILE A 28 -9.15 11.26 -18.12
N ALA A 29 -9.29 11.59 -16.84
CA ALA A 29 -10.35 12.46 -16.32
C ALA A 29 -10.20 13.94 -16.73
N GLY A 30 -9.14 14.32 -17.45
CA GLY A 30 -8.89 15.69 -17.89
C GLY A 30 -8.40 16.64 -16.79
N ILE A 31 -8.15 16.12 -15.58
CA ILE A 31 -7.73 16.92 -14.41
C ILE A 31 -6.35 17.56 -14.68
N LEU A 32 -5.45 16.84 -15.34
CA LEU A 32 -4.13 17.35 -15.70
C LEU A 32 -4.13 18.38 -16.84
N GLN A 33 -5.25 18.54 -17.56
CA GLN A 33 -5.38 19.45 -18.70
C GLN A 33 -6.00 20.81 -18.33
N THR A 34 -6.57 20.91 -17.13
CA THR A 34 -7.40 22.07 -16.78
C THR A 34 -6.60 23.10 -15.98
N PHE A 35 -6.03 24.09 -16.67
CA PHE A 35 -5.38 25.27 -16.06
C PHE A 35 -6.36 26.20 -15.30
N ALA A 36 -7.66 25.92 -15.35
CA ALA A 36 -8.73 26.76 -14.80
C ALA A 36 -9.35 26.22 -13.49
N ILE A 37 -8.97 25.03 -13.03
CA ILE A 37 -9.42 24.50 -11.73
C ILE A 37 -8.50 25.09 -10.65
N PRO A 38 -9.03 25.64 -9.55
CA PRO A 38 -8.21 26.04 -8.42
C PRO A 38 -7.48 24.81 -7.89
N ASP A 39 -6.17 24.78 -8.12
CA ASP A 39 -5.16 23.83 -7.65
C ASP A 39 -5.69 22.40 -7.39
N PRO A 40 -5.77 21.51 -8.41
CA PRO A 40 -6.13 20.09 -8.21
C PRO A 40 -5.05 19.29 -7.44
N LEU A 41 -3.88 19.90 -7.20
CA LEU A 41 -2.72 19.30 -6.57
C LEU A 41 -2.96 18.73 -5.17
N PRO A 42 -3.66 19.41 -4.24
CA PRO A 42 -3.91 18.87 -2.91
C PRO A 42 -4.74 17.58 -2.97
N GLY A 43 -5.81 17.55 -3.78
CA GLY A 43 -6.68 16.37 -3.92
C GLY A 43 -5.96 15.18 -4.58
N ALA A 44 -5.14 15.44 -5.60
CA ALA A 44 -4.33 14.40 -6.23
C ALA A 44 -3.29 13.79 -5.26
N VAL A 45 -2.65 14.63 -4.43
CA VAL A 45 -1.71 14.15 -3.41
C VAL A 45 -2.42 13.29 -2.37
N TRP A 46 -3.57 13.73 -1.85
CA TRP A 46 -4.37 12.94 -0.91
C TRP A 46 -4.78 11.60 -1.49
N LEU A 47 -5.24 11.57 -2.75
CA LEU A 47 -5.59 10.33 -3.45
C LEU A 47 -4.41 9.38 -3.59
N ILE A 48 -3.21 9.89 -3.91
CA ILE A 48 -1.97 9.10 -3.98
C ILE A 48 -1.62 8.53 -2.61
N LEU A 49 -1.66 9.33 -1.55
CA LEU A 49 -1.38 8.88 -0.18
C LEU A 49 -2.39 7.80 0.24
N SER A 50 -3.68 8.01 -0.02
CA SER A 50 -4.73 7.03 0.24
C SER A 50 -4.45 5.71 -0.48
N THR A 51 -4.11 5.79 -1.76
CA THR A 51 -3.78 4.62 -2.60
C THR A 51 -2.59 3.84 -2.06
N ILE A 52 -1.51 4.53 -1.65
CA ILE A 52 -0.34 3.89 -1.04
C ILE A 52 -0.75 3.10 0.20
N GLY A 53 -1.52 3.72 1.10
CA GLY A 53 -1.95 3.10 2.36
C GLY A 53 -2.85 1.89 2.15
N LEU A 54 -3.90 2.05 1.33
CA LEU A 54 -4.88 1.00 1.06
C LEU A 54 -4.24 -0.19 0.33
N TYR A 55 -3.42 0.08 -0.69
CA TYR A 55 -2.80 -0.96 -1.50
C TYR A 55 -1.71 -1.72 -0.71
N ALA A 56 -0.81 -1.00 -0.02
CA ALA A 56 0.21 -1.62 0.81
C ALA A 56 -0.40 -2.40 1.99
N GLY A 57 -1.43 -1.84 2.64
CA GLY A 57 -2.16 -2.52 3.70
C GLY A 57 -2.84 -3.81 3.22
N GLY A 58 -3.46 -3.78 2.04
CA GLY A 58 -4.05 -4.96 1.41
C GLY A 58 -3.02 -6.06 1.11
N ILE A 59 -1.84 -5.69 0.56
CA ILE A 59 -0.75 -6.64 0.33
C ILE A 59 -0.27 -7.29 1.63
N VAL A 60 -0.07 -6.48 2.68
CA VAL A 60 0.37 -7.00 3.99
C VAL A 60 -0.66 -7.98 4.55
N PHE A 61 -1.95 -7.67 4.44
CA PHE A 61 -3.00 -8.55 4.93
C PHE A 61 -3.11 -9.85 4.12
N ASN A 62 -2.89 -9.82 2.81
CA ASN A 62 -2.81 -11.05 2.01
C ASN A 62 -1.73 -11.98 2.58
N ASP A 63 -0.52 -11.48 2.82
CA ASP A 63 0.57 -12.29 3.38
C ASP A 63 0.28 -12.75 4.83
N VAL A 64 -0.47 -11.97 5.62
CA VAL A 64 -0.91 -12.35 6.98
C VAL A 64 -1.91 -13.50 6.96
N PHE A 65 -2.92 -13.43 6.09
CA PHE A 65 -3.96 -14.46 6.00
C PHE A 65 -3.45 -15.73 5.30
N ASP A 66 -2.49 -15.60 4.39
CA ASP A 66 -1.88 -16.73 3.67
C ASP A 66 -0.74 -17.40 4.46
N VAL A 67 -0.41 -16.95 5.69
CA VAL A 67 0.80 -17.40 6.39
C VAL A 67 0.89 -18.92 6.58
N ASP A 68 -0.24 -19.60 6.79
CA ASP A 68 -0.27 -21.06 6.99
C ASP A 68 -0.08 -21.81 5.66
N LEU A 69 -0.60 -21.27 4.56
CA LEU A 69 -0.37 -21.79 3.22
C LEU A 69 1.09 -21.55 2.79
N ASP A 70 1.59 -20.34 3.01
CA ASP A 70 2.96 -19.94 2.69
C ASP A 70 4.01 -20.71 3.49
N ARG A 71 3.70 -21.17 4.71
CA ARG A 71 4.58 -22.09 5.45
C ARG A 71 4.86 -23.39 4.72
N VAL A 72 3.91 -23.86 3.92
CA VAL A 72 4.03 -25.10 3.14
C VAL A 72 4.61 -24.81 1.75
N GLU A 73 4.09 -23.80 1.06
CA GLU A 73 4.44 -23.55 -0.34
C GLU A 73 5.68 -22.66 -0.53
N ARG A 74 5.90 -21.70 0.37
CA ARG A 74 6.89 -20.62 0.24
C ARG A 74 7.52 -20.23 1.59
N PRO A 75 8.21 -21.19 2.27
CA PRO A 75 8.74 -20.99 3.62
C PRO A 75 9.79 -19.87 3.71
N GLU A 76 10.38 -19.47 2.59
CA GLU A 76 11.33 -18.36 2.48
C GLU A 76 10.71 -16.97 2.68
N ARG A 77 9.37 -16.85 2.64
CA ARG A 77 8.67 -15.57 2.86
C ARG A 77 8.86 -15.04 4.27
N ILE A 78 8.72 -13.73 4.42
CA ILE A 78 9.05 -12.98 5.65
C ILE A 78 8.25 -13.47 6.87
N LEU A 79 6.95 -13.71 6.69
CA LEU A 79 6.05 -14.12 7.78
C LEU A 79 6.25 -15.60 8.19
N PRO A 80 6.25 -16.58 7.27
CA PRO A 80 6.59 -17.97 7.58
C PRO A 80 7.97 -18.16 8.21
N SER A 81 8.99 -17.44 7.70
CA SER A 81 10.36 -17.51 8.22
C SER A 81 10.55 -16.87 9.60
N GLY A 82 9.51 -16.23 10.16
CA GLY A 82 9.54 -15.64 11.49
C GLY A 82 10.40 -14.38 11.61
N LEU A 83 10.80 -13.75 10.49
CA LEU A 83 11.57 -12.51 10.50
C LEU A 83 10.81 -11.35 11.14
N ILE A 84 9.48 -11.39 11.07
CA ILE A 84 8.54 -10.53 11.81
C ILE A 84 7.43 -11.38 12.40
N SER A 85 6.81 -10.90 13.49
CA SER A 85 5.66 -11.57 14.06
C SER A 85 4.39 -11.28 13.24
N ILE A 86 3.49 -12.26 13.17
CA ILE A 86 2.17 -12.10 12.53
C ILE A 86 1.43 -10.91 13.14
N ARG A 87 1.40 -10.82 14.48
CA ARG A 87 0.78 -9.68 15.19
C ARG A 87 1.38 -8.34 14.78
N GLY A 88 2.71 -8.27 14.60
CA GLY A 88 3.40 -7.05 14.14
C GLY A 88 2.98 -6.67 12.72
N ALA A 89 2.93 -7.64 11.80
CA ALA A 89 2.45 -7.42 10.45
C ALA A 89 0.97 -7.02 10.41
N SER A 90 0.10 -7.63 11.22
CA SER A 90 -1.32 -7.26 11.30
C SER A 90 -1.53 -5.83 11.79
N ILE A 91 -0.79 -5.40 12.83
CA ILE A 91 -0.86 -4.01 13.32
C ILE A 91 -0.35 -3.04 12.25
N PHE A 92 0.74 -3.39 11.58
CA PHE A 92 1.30 -2.58 10.50
C PHE A 92 0.32 -2.45 9.32
N GLY A 93 -0.23 -3.56 8.82
CA GLY A 93 -1.24 -3.56 7.77
C GLY A 93 -2.48 -2.75 8.16
N ALA A 94 -2.99 -2.92 9.38
CA ALA A 94 -4.12 -2.13 9.89
C ALA A 94 -3.81 -0.63 9.94
N SER A 95 -2.58 -0.26 10.36
CA SER A 95 -2.15 1.14 10.40
C SER A 95 -2.06 1.76 9.00
N LEU A 96 -1.62 0.99 7.99
CA LEU A 96 -1.58 1.42 6.59
C LEU A 96 -3.00 1.63 6.03
N LEU A 97 -3.92 0.69 6.29
CA LEU A 97 -5.32 0.85 5.88
C LEU A 97 -5.97 2.05 6.54
N LEU A 98 -5.78 2.23 7.85
CA LEU A 98 -6.31 3.37 8.59
C LEU A 98 -5.76 4.69 8.02
N TRP A 99 -4.45 4.77 7.79
CA TRP A 99 -3.83 5.93 7.17
C TRP A 99 -4.37 6.19 5.77
N GLY A 100 -4.58 5.14 4.96
CA GLY A 100 -5.20 5.22 3.65
C GLY A 100 -6.61 5.81 3.70
N ILE A 101 -7.43 5.41 4.68
CA ILE A 101 -8.77 5.95 4.90
C ILE A 101 -8.72 7.41 5.34
N LEU A 102 -7.82 7.75 6.27
CA LEU A 102 -7.69 9.11 6.79
C LEU A 102 -7.21 10.11 5.74
N THR A 103 -6.47 9.64 4.74
CA THR A 103 -5.95 10.45 3.64
C THR A 103 -6.86 10.46 2.41
N ALA A 104 -8.06 9.86 2.50
CA ALA A 104 -9.02 9.81 1.40
C ALA A 104 -9.86 11.10 1.24
N PHE A 105 -9.68 12.10 2.12
CA PHE A 105 -10.48 13.32 2.19
C PHE A 105 -9.61 14.57 2.22
#